data_AF-A0A0E3BJG9-F1
#
_entry.id   AF-A0A0E3BJG9-F1
#
_cell.length_a   1.000
_cell.length_b   1.000
_cell.length_c   1.000
_cell.angle_alpha   90.00
_cell.angle_beta   90.00
_cell.angle_gamma   90.00
#
_symmetry.space_group_name_H-M   'P 1'
#
loop_
_entity.id
_entity.type
_entity.pdbx_description
1 polymer ?
#
loop_
_entity_poly.entity_id
_entity_poly.type
_entity_poly.pdbx_seq_one_letter_code
_entity_poly.pdbx_strand_id
1 'polypeptide(L)'
;FAYYAENQSTLKAVPIVEKAGKPAVAPNEQNVINGSYQPLARPIFIYVNSKSLERPEVKEFVAFYMKEGSRIMKEVKYVPLPANAYKNNEEHLAKGKRGTVFGGVAEVGVTIEELQKREAKL
;
A
#
# COMPACT_ATOMS: atom_id res chain seq x y z
N PHE A 1 10.91 4.39 3.80
CA PHE A 1 12.06 3.48 3.68
C PHE A 1 12.77 3.58 2.32
N ALA A 2 12.07 3.48 1.19
CA ALA A 2 12.65 3.49 -0.17
C ALA A 2 13.84 4.48 -0.38
N TYR A 3 13.66 5.75 -0.03
CA TYR A 3 14.73 6.76 -0.15
C TYR A 3 15.98 6.42 0.68
N TYR A 4 15.80 5.97 1.93
CA TYR A 4 16.91 5.51 2.76
C TYR A 4 17.56 4.25 2.19
N ALA A 5 16.77 3.30 1.69
CA ALA A 5 17.27 2.06 1.11
C ALA A 5 18.26 2.30 -0.04
N GLU A 6 18.01 3.31 -0.88
CA GLU A 6 18.90 3.68 -1.99
C GLU A 6 20.12 4.51 -1.57
N ASN A 7 20.09 5.12 -0.37
CA ASN A 7 21.10 6.07 0.07
C ASN A 7 21.79 5.64 1.38
N GLN A 8 21.88 4.34 1.65
CA GLN A 8 22.48 3.83 2.89
C GLN A 8 23.96 4.19 3.07
N SER A 9 24.67 4.53 1.99
CA SER A 9 26.07 4.97 2.04
C SER A 9 26.23 6.40 2.55
N THR A 10 25.20 7.24 2.44
CA THR A 10 25.25 8.67 2.78
C THR A 10 24.30 9.06 3.91
N LEU A 11 23.30 8.21 4.18
CA LEU A 11 22.28 8.45 5.20
C LEU A 11 22.39 7.44 6.33
N LYS A 12 22.19 7.93 7.56
CA LYS A 12 22.04 7.09 8.75
C LYS A 12 20.57 7.04 9.16
N ALA A 13 19.99 5.84 9.18
CA ALA A 13 18.63 5.67 9.69
C ALA A 13 18.59 5.78 11.22
N VAL A 14 17.54 6.41 11.73
CA VAL A 14 17.22 6.48 13.16
C VAL A 14 15.96 5.65 13.41
N PRO A 15 16.02 4.61 14.27
CA PRO A 15 14.84 3.88 14.70
C PRO A 15 13.84 4.80 15.42
N ILE A 16 12.54 4.55 15.23
CA ILE A 16 11.47 5.36 15.82
C ILE A 16 10.69 4.56 16.87
N VAL A 17 10.15 5.27 17.86
CA VAL A 17 9.30 4.68 18.90
C VAL A 17 7.86 5.11 18.63
N GLU A 18 6.94 4.14 18.49
CA GLU A 18 5.51 4.39 18.24
C GLU A 18 4.89 5.21 19.39
N LYS A 19 5.20 4.83 20.63
CA LYS A 19 4.74 5.49 21.88
C LYS A 19 5.66 5.17 23.04
N ALA A 20 5.63 5.99 24.09
CA ALA A 20 6.41 5.77 25.29
C ALA A 20 6.29 4.32 25.81
N GLY A 21 7.43 3.69 26.12
CA GLY A 21 7.50 2.31 26.61
C GLY A 21 7.50 1.22 25.54
N LYS A 22 7.37 1.55 24.25
CA LYS A 22 7.53 0.58 23.14
C LYS A 22 8.99 0.51 22.66
N PRO A 23 9.42 -0.63 22.08
CA PRO A 23 10.74 -0.73 21.47
C PRO A 23 10.87 0.22 20.27
N ALA A 24 12.10 0.68 20.03
CA ALA A 24 12.40 1.43 18.82
C ALA A 24 12.44 0.48 17.61
N VAL A 25 11.86 0.91 16.49
CA VAL A 25 11.70 0.13 15.27
C VAL A 25 12.48 0.79 14.13
N ALA A 26 13.36 0.05 13.48
CA ALA A 26 14.15 0.55 12.36
C ALA A 26 13.34 0.56 11.05
N PRO A 27 13.62 1.51 10.13
CA PRO A 27 13.03 1.48 8.79
C PRO A 27 13.64 0.35 7.96
N ASN A 28 12.91 -0.75 7.81
CA ASN A 28 13.23 -1.82 6.87
C ASN A 28 11.95 -2.39 6.25
N GLU A 29 12.09 -3.19 5.19
CA GLU A 29 10.96 -3.78 4.46
C GLU A 29 10.06 -4.64 5.37
N GLN A 30 10.65 -5.50 6.20
CA GLN A 30 9.89 -6.38 7.10
C GLN A 30 8.99 -5.59 8.07
N ASN A 31 9.54 -4.52 8.67
CA ASN A 31 8.81 -3.67 9.60
C ASN A 31 7.73 -2.82 8.93
N VAL A 32 7.89 -2.52 7.62
CA VAL A 32 6.86 -1.88 6.81
C VAL A 32 5.73 -2.88 6.51
N ILE A 33 6.06 -4.10 6.07
CA ILE A 33 5.08 -5.14 5.71
C ILE A 33 4.22 -5.56 6.89
N ASN A 34 4.83 -5.79 8.05
CA ASN A 34 4.13 -6.25 9.25
C ASN A 34 3.43 -5.13 10.05
N GLY A 35 3.48 -3.88 9.54
CA GLY A 35 2.83 -2.74 10.18
C GLY A 35 3.49 -2.25 11.48
N SER A 36 4.68 -2.71 11.85
CA SER A 36 5.36 -2.28 13.09
C SER A 36 6.09 -0.93 12.97
N TYR A 37 6.46 -0.51 11.74
CA TYR A 37 7.12 0.78 11.50
C TYR A 37 6.11 1.95 11.47
N GLN A 38 5.55 2.28 12.63
CA GLN A 38 4.51 3.30 12.77
C GLN A 38 5.03 4.62 13.34
N PRO A 39 4.43 5.76 12.97
CA PRO A 39 3.31 5.93 12.02
C PRO A 39 3.76 6.14 10.56
N LEU A 40 5.03 5.85 10.25
CA LEU A 40 5.68 6.26 8.99
C LEU A 40 5.54 5.25 7.84
N ALA A 41 4.82 4.14 8.05
CA ALA A 41 4.42 3.21 7.01
C ALA A 41 2.92 3.33 6.71
N ARG A 42 2.56 3.40 5.42
CA ARG A 42 1.17 3.42 4.97
C ARG A 42 1.03 2.83 3.55
N PRO A 43 -0.12 2.21 3.23
CA PRO A 43 -0.48 1.93 1.84
C PRO A 43 -0.64 3.23 1.03
N ILE A 44 -0.32 3.17 -0.26
CA ILE A 44 -0.55 4.25 -1.22
C ILE A 44 -1.76 3.88 -2.06
N PHE A 45 -2.64 4.86 -2.29
CA PHE A 45 -3.87 4.67 -3.04
C PHE A 45 -3.82 5.45 -4.35
N ILE A 46 -4.40 4.86 -5.38
CA ILE A 46 -4.86 5.58 -6.57
C ILE A 46 -6.36 5.82 -6.42
N TYR A 47 -6.80 7.06 -6.56
CA TYR A 47 -8.20 7.43 -6.50
C TYR A 47 -8.74 7.58 -7.91
N VAL A 48 -9.65 6.69 -8.29
CA VAL A 48 -10.21 6.67 -9.64
C VAL A 48 -11.65 7.18 -9.61
N ASN A 49 -11.94 8.21 -10.40
CA ASN A 49 -13.31 8.69 -10.56
C ASN A 49 -14.14 7.65 -11.34
N SER A 50 -15.29 7.27 -10.81
CA SER A 50 -16.13 6.22 -11.38
C SER A 50 -16.67 6.54 -12.77
N LYS A 51 -16.99 7.82 -13.06
CA LYS A 51 -17.41 8.23 -14.41
C LYS A 51 -16.25 8.17 -15.39
N SER A 52 -15.03 8.49 -14.93
CA SER A 52 -13.84 8.42 -15.78
C SER A 52 -13.49 6.98 -16.18
N LEU A 53 -13.82 5.98 -15.34
CA LEU A 53 -13.62 4.56 -15.67
C LEU A 53 -14.47 4.06 -16.85
N GLU A 54 -15.48 4.80 -17.28
CA GLU A 54 -16.26 4.49 -18.49
C GLU A 54 -15.44 4.74 -19.77
N ARG A 55 -14.39 5.57 -19.68
CA ARG A 55 -13.46 5.81 -20.77
C ARG A 55 -12.47 4.64 -20.90
N PRO A 56 -12.35 4.00 -22.08
CA PRO A 56 -11.46 2.86 -22.28
C PRO A 56 -10.01 3.11 -21.84
N GLU A 57 -9.47 4.28 -22.17
CA GLU A 57 -8.08 4.65 -21.86
C GLU A 57 -7.81 4.78 -20.36
N VAL A 58 -8.80 5.22 -19.57
CA VAL A 58 -8.67 5.29 -18.11
C VAL A 58 -8.72 3.89 -17.52
N LYS A 59 -9.63 3.04 -18.02
CA LYS A 59 -9.74 1.65 -17.59
C LYS A 59 -8.45 0.87 -17.88
N GLU A 60 -7.88 1.04 -19.07
CA GLU A 60 -6.60 0.43 -19.46
C GLU A 60 -5.44 0.92 -18.60
N PHE A 61 -5.35 2.23 -18.32
CA PHE A 61 -4.30 2.78 -17.48
C PHE A 61 -4.34 2.21 -16.04
N VAL A 62 -5.53 2.10 -15.45
CA VAL A 62 -5.67 1.54 -14.11
C VAL A 62 -5.36 0.03 -14.11
N ALA A 63 -5.80 -0.70 -15.14
CA ALA A 63 -5.48 -2.12 -15.30
C ALA A 63 -3.97 -2.35 -15.48
N PHE A 64 -3.29 -1.50 -16.24
CA PHE A 64 -1.83 -1.51 -16.36
C PHE A 64 -1.15 -1.34 -14.99
N TYR A 65 -1.64 -0.41 -14.16
CA TYR A 65 -1.13 -0.19 -12.80
C TYR A 65 -1.23 -1.44 -11.92
N MET A 66 -2.30 -2.23 -12.07
CA MET A 66 -2.45 -3.48 -11.31
C MET A 66 -1.56 -4.61 -11.84
N LYS A 67 -1.42 -4.73 -13.17
CA LYS A 67 -0.59 -5.77 -13.81
C LYS A 67 0.90 -5.54 -13.62
N GLU A 68 1.36 -4.31 -13.83
CA GLU A 68 2.78 -3.95 -13.79
C GLU A 68 3.24 -3.46 -12.42
N GLY A 69 2.29 -3.15 -11.51
CA GLY A 69 2.57 -2.51 -10.23
C GLY A 69 3.63 -3.24 -9.41
N SER A 70 3.57 -4.57 -9.31
CA SER A 70 4.55 -5.33 -8.54
C SER A 70 5.98 -5.17 -9.07
N ARG A 71 6.14 -5.17 -10.40
CA ARG A 71 7.44 -5.00 -11.06
C ARG A 71 7.96 -3.57 -10.87
N ILE A 72 7.12 -2.58 -11.19
CA ILE A 72 7.49 -1.16 -11.09
C ILE A 72 7.85 -0.78 -9.66
N MET A 73 7.07 -1.23 -8.65
CA MET A 73 7.35 -0.93 -7.25
C MET A 73 8.73 -1.44 -6.80
N LYS A 74 9.14 -2.63 -7.26
CA LYS A 74 10.48 -3.15 -6.98
C LYS A 74 11.57 -2.31 -7.63
N GLU A 75 11.37 -1.86 -8.87
CA GLU A 75 12.32 -0.98 -9.57
C GLU A 75 12.50 0.35 -8.84
N VAL A 76 11.41 0.94 -8.35
CA VAL A 76 11.46 2.19 -7.57
C VAL A 76 11.66 1.99 -6.07
N LYS A 77 11.91 0.74 -5.63
CA LYS A 77 12.30 0.36 -4.25
C LYS A 77 11.22 0.60 -3.20
N TYR A 78 9.97 0.62 -3.66
CA TYR A 78 8.80 0.54 -2.80
C TYR A 78 8.48 -0.92 -2.50
N VAL A 79 7.76 -1.13 -1.40
CA VAL A 79 7.28 -2.46 -1.03
C VAL A 79 6.07 -2.78 -1.91
N PRO A 80 6.12 -3.81 -2.76
CA PRO A 80 4.98 -4.19 -3.60
C PRO A 80 3.84 -4.72 -2.74
N LEU A 81 2.60 -4.58 -3.22
CA LEU A 81 1.48 -5.24 -2.56
C LEU A 81 1.60 -6.78 -2.71
N PRO A 82 1.04 -7.56 -1.78
CA PRO A 82 0.85 -8.99 -1.97
C PRO A 82 0.07 -9.30 -3.25
N ALA A 83 0.37 -10.42 -3.92
CA ALA A 83 -0.24 -10.77 -5.22
C ALA A 83 -1.77 -10.84 -5.18
N ASN A 84 -2.33 -11.34 -4.08
CA ASN A 84 -3.78 -11.38 -3.87
C ASN A 84 -4.41 -9.98 -3.80
N ALA A 85 -3.67 -8.94 -3.38
CA ALA A 85 -4.18 -7.58 -3.31
C ALA A 85 -4.34 -6.97 -4.70
N TYR A 86 -3.38 -7.20 -5.60
CA TYR A 86 -3.53 -6.82 -7.00
C TYR A 86 -4.74 -7.49 -7.64
N LYS A 87 -4.90 -8.81 -7.44
CA LYS A 87 -6.06 -9.55 -7.95
C LYS A 87 -7.38 -9.01 -7.42
N ASN A 88 -7.49 -8.79 -6.11
CA ASN A 88 -8.71 -8.23 -5.50
C ASN A 88 -9.03 -6.84 -6.07
N ASN A 89 -8.02 -5.99 -6.27
CA ASN A 89 -8.20 -4.66 -6.87
C ASN A 89 -8.69 -4.75 -8.33
N GLU A 90 -8.15 -5.68 -9.13
CA GLU A 90 -8.64 -5.93 -10.49
C GLU A 90 -10.11 -6.38 -10.49
N GLU A 91 -10.49 -7.25 -9.56
CA GLU A 91 -11.89 -7.67 -9.41
C GLU A 91 -12.81 -6.51 -9.01
N HIS A 92 -12.35 -5.61 -8.14
CA HIS A 92 -13.11 -4.42 -7.75
C HIS A 92 -13.35 -3.50 -8.95
N LEU A 93 -12.32 -3.28 -9.77
CA LEU A 93 -12.41 -2.49 -10.99
C LEU A 93 -13.38 -3.13 -11.99
N ALA A 94 -13.29 -4.45 -12.17
CA ALA A 94 -14.19 -5.19 -13.06
C ALA A 94 -15.66 -5.13 -12.61
N LYS A 95 -15.90 -5.18 -11.30
CA LYS A 95 -17.24 -5.08 -10.69
C LYS A 95 -17.74 -3.65 -10.51
N GLY A 96 -16.92 -2.63 -10.80
CA GLY A 96 -17.25 -1.23 -10.55
C GLY A 96 -17.51 -0.91 -9.08
N LYS A 97 -16.89 -1.67 -8.15
CA LYS A 97 -17.08 -1.50 -6.70
C LYS A 97 -16.59 -0.11 -6.28
N ARG A 98 -17.39 0.58 -5.47
CA ARG A 98 -17.11 1.94 -4.97
C ARG A 98 -17.01 1.92 -3.45
N GLY A 99 -16.36 2.94 -2.88
CA GLY A 99 -16.21 3.09 -1.44
C GLY A 99 -14.80 2.75 -0.96
N THR A 100 -14.67 2.47 0.34
CA THR A 100 -13.38 2.21 0.98
C THR A 100 -13.52 1.12 2.04
N VAL A 101 -12.52 0.23 2.10
CA VAL A 101 -12.36 -0.79 3.15
C VAL A 101 -12.14 -0.21 4.55
N PHE A 102 -11.80 1.09 4.60
CA PHE A 102 -11.49 1.81 5.84
C PHE A 102 -12.73 2.36 6.56
N GLY A 103 -13.93 2.21 5.99
CA GLY A 103 -15.17 2.69 6.63
C GLY A 103 -15.18 4.19 6.95
N GLY A 104 -14.37 4.99 6.26
CA GLY A 104 -14.25 6.44 6.49
C GLY A 104 -13.22 6.85 7.56
N VAL A 105 -12.54 5.91 8.21
CA VAL A 105 -11.52 6.20 9.24
C VAL A 105 -10.14 5.79 8.76
N ALA A 106 -9.22 6.75 8.65
CA ALA A 106 -7.83 6.43 8.36
C ALA A 106 -7.20 5.71 9.56
N GLU A 107 -6.79 4.45 9.36
CA GLU A 107 -6.19 3.64 10.41
C GLU A 107 -4.71 3.42 10.11
N VAL A 108 -3.86 3.80 11.07
CA VAL A 108 -2.41 3.65 10.99
C VAL A 108 -2.04 2.28 11.51
N GLY A 109 -1.11 1.59 10.84
CA GLY A 109 -0.60 0.30 11.31
C GLY A 109 -1.34 -0.92 10.82
N VAL A 110 -2.40 -0.76 10.03
CA VAL A 110 -3.13 -1.88 9.45
C VAL A 110 -2.32 -2.52 8.33
N THR A 111 -2.21 -3.84 8.37
CA THR A 111 -1.57 -4.63 7.31
C THR A 111 -2.50 -4.78 6.10
N ILE A 112 -1.92 -5.06 4.93
CA ILE A 112 -2.71 -5.33 3.72
C ILE A 112 -3.65 -6.53 3.91
N GLU A 113 -3.21 -7.55 4.65
CA GLU A 113 -4.02 -8.73 4.94
C GLU A 113 -5.25 -8.41 5.80
N GLU A 114 -5.10 -7.57 6.82
CA GLU A 114 -6.22 -7.12 7.64
C GLU A 114 -7.23 -6.31 6.82
N LEU A 115 -6.77 -5.43 5.93
CA LEU A 115 -7.64 -4.68 5.03
C LEU A 115 -8.42 -5.61 4.09
N GLN A 116 -7.76 -6.63 3.53
CA GLN A 116 -8.43 -7.62 2.69
C GLN A 116 -9.46 -8.46 3.46
N LYS A 117 -9.17 -8.82 4.72
CA LYS A 117 -10.13 -9.56 5.57
C LYS A 117 -11.35 -8.72 5.91
N ARG A 118 -11.19 -7.41 6.12
CA ARG A 118 -12.31 -6.48 6.32
C ARG A 118 -13.17 -6.41 5.07
N GLU A 119 -12.53 -6.34 3.90
CA GLU A 119 -13.20 -6.28 2.62
C GLU A 119 -14.03 -7.53 2.32
N ALA A 120 -13.51 -8.72 2.63
CA ALA A 120 -14.24 -9.98 2.43
C ALA A 120 -15.52 -10.10 3.28
N LYS A 121 -15.72 -9.22 4.27
CA LYS A 121 -16.92 -9.19 5.13
C LYS A 121 -17.99 -8.20 4.64
N LEU A 122 -17.71 -7.42 3.59
CA LEU A 122 -18.61 -6.43 2.98
C LEU A 122 -19.23 -6.98 1.70
#